data_AF-A0A3L6JD92-F1
#
_entry.id   AF-A0A3L6JD92-F1
#
_cell.length_a   1.000
_cell.length_b   1.000
_cell.length_c   1.000
_cell.angle_alpha   90.00
_cell.angle_beta   90.00
_cell.angle_gamma   90.00
#
_symmetry.space_group_name_H-M   'P 1'
#
loop_
_entity.id
_entity.type
_entity.pdbx_description
1 polymer ?
#
loop_
_entity_poly.entity_id
_entity_poly.type
_entity_poly.pdbx_seq_one_letter_code
_entity_poly.pdbx_strand_id
1 'polypeptide(L)'
;MNDLEILRKAFVAFIDGLWWGLRDNTGALSMYEGYSGGFRQMGKEIAKASGGRGPEKSAEITGSVFRAIGMDIEVNERDVFVKACPIWNRILERGLEFSFHVEEICWMPLLEGIGEVTKATPVAESSLRLIHIENTKIEYKKEKARTALERGDSTKAEYEKQIGVLDKTLESAKKYGHYRFE
;
A
#
# COMPACT_ATOMS: atom_id res chain seq x y z
N MET A 1 -14.46 5.56 -22.10
CA MET A 1 -13.41 5.80 -21.09
C MET A 1 -13.30 7.31 -20.95
N ASN A 2 -13.58 7.86 -19.77
CA ASN A 2 -13.54 9.31 -19.57
C ASN A 2 -12.10 9.79 -19.28
N ASP A 3 -11.84 11.10 -19.41
CA ASP A 3 -10.50 11.68 -19.24
C ASP A 3 -9.89 11.36 -17.87
N LEU A 4 -10.71 11.31 -16.81
CA LEU A 4 -10.29 10.96 -15.45
C LEU A 4 -9.85 9.49 -15.35
N GLU A 5 -10.55 8.56 -16.00
CA GLU A 5 -10.15 7.15 -16.08
C GLU A 5 -8.83 6.98 -16.85
N ILE A 6 -8.63 7.76 -17.92
CA ILE A 6 -7.37 7.77 -18.68
C ILE A 6 -6.23 8.24 -17.78
N LEU A 7 -6.40 9.36 -17.08
CA LEU A 7 -5.40 9.90 -16.16
C LEU A 7 -5.05 8.91 -15.05
N ARG A 8 -6.05 8.26 -14.44
CA ARG A 8 -5.83 7.25 -13.40
C ARG A 8 -5.05 6.05 -13.92
N LYS A 9 -5.40 5.53 -15.10
CA LYS A 9 -4.67 4.42 -15.74
C LYS A 9 -3.24 4.82 -16.11
N ALA A 10 -3.05 6.04 -16.63
CA ALA A 10 -1.74 6.58 -16.95
C ALA A 10 -0.87 6.73 -15.70
N PHE A 11 -1.46 7.17 -14.57
CA PHE A 11 -0.77 7.27 -13.31
C PHE A 11 -0.33 5.89 -12.79
N VAL A 12 -1.18 4.85 -12.87
CA VAL A 12 -0.77 3.47 -12.55
C VAL A 12 0.40 3.01 -13.43
N ALA A 13 0.32 3.26 -14.74
CA ALA A 13 1.39 2.91 -15.68
C ALA A 13 2.70 3.68 -15.40
N PHE A 14 2.59 4.93 -14.94
CA PHE A 14 3.73 5.73 -14.50
C PHE A 14 4.44 5.11 -13.29
N ILE A 15 3.69 4.68 -12.26
CA ILE A 15 4.25 3.95 -11.10
C ILE A 15 4.95 2.66 -11.55
N ASP A 16 4.33 1.92 -12.47
CA ASP A 16 4.92 0.71 -13.07
C ASP A 16 6.24 1.02 -13.80
N GLY A 17 6.33 2.15 -14.51
CA GLY A 17 7.54 2.58 -15.20
C GLY A 17 8.68 2.92 -14.25
N LEU A 18 8.39 3.64 -13.16
CA LEU A 18 9.37 3.94 -12.11
C LEU A 18 9.92 2.65 -11.47
N TRP A 19 9.06 1.66 -11.25
CA TRP A 19 9.48 0.35 -10.73
C TRP A 19 10.50 -0.34 -11.62
N TRP A 20 10.24 -0.40 -12.94
CA TRP A 20 11.19 -1.01 -13.88
C TRP A 20 12.51 -0.25 -13.95
N GLY A 21 12.45 1.08 -13.91
CA GLY A 21 13.64 1.94 -13.87
C GLY A 21 14.56 1.66 -12.67
N LEU A 22 13.98 1.33 -11.51
CA LEU A 22 14.72 0.94 -10.30
C LEU A 22 15.25 -0.49 -10.38
N ARG A 23 14.43 -1.43 -10.86
CA ARG A 23 14.78 -2.86 -10.87
C ARG A 23 15.93 -3.17 -11.82
N ASP A 24 15.95 -2.56 -13.00
CA ASP A 24 16.83 -2.98 -14.10
C ASP A 24 18.14 -2.17 -14.17
N ASN A 25 18.41 -1.26 -13.23
CA ASN A 25 19.60 -0.41 -13.24
C ASN A 25 20.53 -0.61 -12.04
N THR A 26 21.84 -0.69 -12.32
CA THR A 26 22.92 -0.61 -11.33
C THR A 26 23.09 0.84 -10.84
N GLY A 27 22.28 1.23 -9.87
CA GLY A 27 22.28 2.56 -9.26
C GLY A 27 21.06 2.82 -8.36
N ALA A 28 20.47 1.74 -7.83
CA ALA A 28 19.14 1.75 -7.23
C ALA A 28 18.98 2.78 -6.10
N LEU A 29 20.05 3.08 -5.34
CA LEU A 29 19.98 4.02 -4.22
C LEU A 29 19.76 5.48 -4.67
N SER A 30 20.47 5.97 -5.69
CA SER A 30 20.31 7.36 -6.13
C SER A 30 18.98 7.59 -6.86
N MET A 31 18.50 6.60 -7.62
CA MET A 31 17.15 6.66 -8.20
C MET A 31 16.06 6.53 -7.15
N TYR A 32 16.27 5.69 -6.12
CA TYR A 32 15.35 5.57 -4.99
C TYR A 32 15.15 6.92 -4.31
N GLU A 33 16.27 7.59 -3.97
CA GLU A 33 16.24 8.92 -3.35
C GLU A 33 15.59 9.97 -4.28
N GLY A 34 15.89 9.90 -5.58
CA GLY A 34 15.30 10.78 -6.58
C GLY A 34 13.77 10.64 -6.68
N TYR A 35 13.27 9.41 -6.74
CA TYR A 35 11.82 9.15 -6.84
C TYR A 35 11.11 9.48 -5.53
N SER A 36 11.65 9.02 -4.39
CA SER A 36 11.14 9.36 -3.06
C SER A 36 11.08 10.87 -2.86
N GLY A 37 12.15 11.59 -3.21
CA GLY A 37 12.21 13.05 -3.18
C GLY A 37 11.17 13.71 -4.09
N GLY A 38 10.91 13.15 -5.28
CA GLY A 38 9.86 13.60 -6.19
C GLY A 38 8.46 13.48 -5.58
N PHE A 39 8.13 12.33 -4.98
CA PHE A 39 6.86 12.13 -4.28
C PHE A 39 6.71 13.05 -3.06
N ARG A 40 7.78 13.21 -2.28
CA ARG A 40 7.80 14.16 -1.16
C ARG A 40 7.57 15.59 -1.62
N GLN A 41 8.21 16.01 -2.70
CA GLN A 41 8.00 17.34 -3.27
C GLN A 41 6.55 17.52 -3.77
N MET A 42 5.97 16.49 -4.39
CA MET A 42 4.56 16.49 -4.79
C MET A 42 3.63 16.71 -3.59
N GLY A 43 3.86 15.99 -2.48
CA GLY A 43 3.12 16.17 -1.23
C GLY A 43 3.20 17.60 -0.70
N LYS A 44 4.40 18.20 -0.72
CA LYS A 44 4.61 19.59 -0.30
C LYS A 44 3.81 20.57 -1.13
N GLU A 45 3.85 20.45 -2.46
CA GLU A 45 3.16 21.39 -3.35
C GLU A 45 1.64 21.29 -3.22
N ILE A 46 1.10 20.08 -3.09
CA ILE A 46 -0.34 19.87 -2.87
C ILE A 46 -0.76 20.46 -1.52
N ALA A 47 0.03 20.23 -0.46
CA ALA A 47 -0.28 20.78 0.86
C ALA A 47 -0.22 22.31 0.90
N LYS A 48 0.77 22.92 0.23
CA LYS A 48 0.84 24.38 0.09
C LYS A 48 -0.36 24.96 -0.65
N ALA A 49 -0.79 24.30 -1.74
CA ALA A 49 -1.95 24.73 -2.52
C ALA A 49 -3.26 24.60 -1.74
N SER A 50 -3.38 23.57 -0.90
CA SER A 50 -4.59 23.31 -0.10
C SER A 50 -4.67 24.19 1.15
N GLY A 51 -3.52 24.58 1.72
CA GLY A 51 -3.44 25.37 2.94
C GLY A 51 -3.87 24.61 4.21
N GLY A 52 -3.72 25.26 5.36
CA GLY A 52 -4.06 24.73 6.68
C GLY A 52 -2.92 24.01 7.40
N ARG A 53 -3.19 23.53 8.62
CA ARG A 53 -2.22 22.89 9.52
C ARG A 53 -2.88 21.80 10.36
N GLY A 54 -2.06 20.90 10.91
CA GLY A 54 -2.46 19.85 11.84
C GLY A 54 -2.71 18.48 11.20
N PRO A 55 -2.85 17.45 12.03
CA PRO A 55 -3.08 16.07 11.59
C PRO A 55 -4.34 15.89 10.74
N GLU A 56 -5.45 16.52 11.14
CA GLU A 56 -6.74 16.40 10.46
C GLU A 56 -6.65 16.98 9.05
N LYS A 57 -5.96 18.12 8.89
CA LYS A 57 -5.78 18.72 7.57
C LYS A 57 -4.90 17.86 6.67
N SER A 58 -3.86 17.25 7.24
CA SER A 58 -3.01 16.30 6.52
C SER A 58 -3.79 15.10 6.00
N ALA A 59 -4.67 14.54 6.83
CA ALA A 59 -5.55 13.44 6.47
C ALA A 59 -6.56 13.83 5.39
N GLU A 60 -7.15 15.03 5.47
CA GLU A 60 -8.06 15.57 4.46
C GLU A 60 -7.37 15.74 3.09
N ILE A 61 -6.19 16.35 3.08
CA ILE A 61 -5.39 16.53 1.86
C ILE A 61 -5.03 15.16 1.26
N THR A 62 -4.53 14.25 2.09
CA THR A 62 -4.19 12.88 1.69
C THR A 62 -5.39 12.18 1.06
N GLY A 63 -6.55 12.23 1.72
CA GLY A 63 -7.77 11.63 1.19
C GLY A 63 -8.19 12.21 -0.16
N SER A 64 -8.01 13.51 -0.35
CA SER A 64 -8.30 14.18 -1.62
C SER A 64 -7.37 13.70 -2.74
N VAL A 65 -6.07 13.61 -2.47
CA VAL A 65 -5.07 13.09 -3.42
C VAL A 65 -5.36 11.65 -3.78
N PHE A 66 -5.56 10.80 -2.79
CA PHE A 66 -5.78 9.37 -2.98
C PHE A 66 -7.09 9.09 -3.74
N ARG A 67 -8.17 9.84 -3.48
CA ARG A 67 -9.41 9.76 -4.28
C ARG A 67 -9.19 10.22 -5.72
N ALA A 68 -8.38 11.26 -5.94
CA ALA A 68 -8.09 11.75 -7.29
C ALA A 68 -7.42 10.67 -8.16
N ILE A 69 -6.44 9.95 -7.59
CA ILE A 69 -5.76 8.82 -8.26
C ILE A 69 -6.60 7.53 -8.30
N GLY A 70 -7.83 7.56 -7.79
CA GLY A 70 -8.81 6.48 -7.95
C GLY A 70 -8.81 5.44 -6.83
N MET A 71 -8.25 5.75 -5.66
CA MET A 71 -8.41 4.91 -4.48
C MET A 71 -9.78 5.12 -3.84
N ASP A 72 -10.32 4.04 -3.26
CA ASP A 72 -11.48 4.10 -2.37
C ASP A 72 -10.99 4.41 -0.95
N ILE A 73 -11.29 5.62 -0.48
CA ILE A 73 -10.73 6.20 0.74
C ILE A 73 -11.82 6.69 1.68
N GLU A 74 -11.72 6.26 2.93
CA GLU A 74 -12.40 6.85 4.06
C GLU A 74 -11.41 7.68 4.89
N VAL A 75 -11.78 8.91 5.22
CA VAL A 75 -11.00 9.78 6.12
C VAL A 75 -11.83 10.01 7.37
N ASN A 76 -11.25 9.77 8.54
CA ASN A 76 -11.87 10.02 9.83
C ASN A 76 -10.88 10.79 10.71
N GLU A 77 -11.16 12.07 10.96
CA GLU A 77 -10.26 12.98 11.69
C GLU A 77 -8.84 12.95 11.12
N ARG A 78 -7.90 12.30 11.82
CA ARG A 78 -6.48 12.18 11.46
C ARG A 78 -6.12 10.86 10.79
N ASP A 79 -7.09 9.98 10.59
CA ASP A 79 -6.94 8.64 10.05
C ASP A 79 -7.42 8.55 8.60
N VAL A 80 -6.66 7.86 7.75
CA VAL A 80 -6.94 7.62 6.35
C VAL A 80 -6.94 6.12 6.08
N PHE A 81 -8.10 5.60 5.68
CA PHE A 81 -8.32 4.19 5.38
C PHE A 81 -8.44 3.96 3.87
N VAL A 82 -7.53 3.18 3.31
CA VAL A 82 -7.50 2.77 1.91
C VAL A 82 -8.18 1.41 1.74
N LYS A 83 -9.45 1.41 1.32
CA LYS A 83 -10.27 0.19 1.16
C LYS A 83 -10.00 -0.53 -0.16
N ALA A 84 -9.72 0.23 -1.21
CA ALA A 84 -9.35 -0.31 -2.51
C ALA A 84 -8.37 0.63 -3.22
N CYS A 85 -7.49 0.06 -4.04
CA CYS A 85 -6.48 0.78 -4.77
C CYS A 85 -6.38 0.25 -6.21
N PRO A 86 -6.31 1.10 -7.24
CA PRO A 86 -6.16 0.65 -8.63
C PRO A 86 -4.81 -0.07 -8.88
N ILE A 87 -3.83 0.13 -8.01
CA ILE A 87 -2.53 -0.55 -8.03
C ILE A 87 -2.59 -1.90 -7.28
N TRP A 88 -3.69 -2.22 -6.60
CA TRP A 88 -3.82 -3.45 -5.81
C TRP A 88 -3.59 -4.71 -6.65
N ASN A 89 -4.24 -4.80 -7.82
CA ASN A 89 -4.04 -5.94 -8.72
C ASN A 89 -2.57 -6.06 -9.16
N ARG A 90 -1.88 -4.93 -9.38
CA ARG A 90 -0.45 -4.94 -9.70
C ARG A 90 0.42 -5.42 -8.54
N ILE A 91 0.07 -5.07 -7.30
CA ILE A 91 0.73 -5.58 -6.10
C ILE A 91 0.55 -7.10 -5.98
N LEU A 92 -0.66 -7.61 -6.25
CA LEU A 92 -0.91 -9.06 -6.26
C LEU A 92 -0.12 -9.77 -7.37
N GLU A 93 -0.02 -9.17 -8.56
CA GLU A 93 0.71 -9.73 -9.70
C GLU A 93 2.24 -9.70 -9.53
N ARG A 94 2.80 -8.59 -9.03
CA ARG A 94 4.24 -8.33 -8.98
C ARG A 94 4.88 -8.62 -7.61
N GLY A 95 4.07 -8.83 -6.58
CA GLY A 95 4.51 -9.28 -5.28
C GLY A 95 5.17 -8.22 -4.41
N LEU A 96 5.94 -8.71 -3.43
CA LEU A 96 6.45 -7.92 -2.30
C LEU A 96 7.31 -6.72 -2.70
N GLU A 97 8.19 -6.87 -3.69
CA GLU A 97 9.12 -5.79 -4.06
C GLU A 97 8.38 -4.60 -4.67
N PHE A 98 7.38 -4.86 -5.52
CA PHE A 98 6.54 -3.81 -6.06
C PHE A 98 5.68 -3.15 -4.97
N SER A 99 5.20 -3.93 -4.00
CA SER A 99 4.48 -3.36 -2.85
C SER A 99 5.36 -2.43 -2.00
N PHE A 100 6.66 -2.75 -1.86
CA PHE A 100 7.64 -1.89 -1.21
C PHE A 100 7.84 -0.60 -1.99
N HIS A 101 7.99 -0.67 -3.31
CA HIS A 101 8.08 0.51 -4.18
C HIS A 101 6.90 1.45 -4.02
N VAL A 102 5.68 0.91 -4.04
CA VAL A 102 4.46 1.72 -3.89
C VAL A 102 4.41 2.39 -2.51
N GLU A 103 4.74 1.68 -1.45
CA GLU A 103 4.63 2.22 -0.09
C GLU A 103 5.78 3.17 0.27
N GLU A 104 7.02 2.72 0.14
CA GLU A 104 8.21 3.37 0.72
C GLU A 104 8.78 4.45 -0.22
N ILE A 105 8.50 4.35 -1.52
CA ILE A 105 9.02 5.27 -2.54
C ILE A 105 7.94 6.25 -2.99
N CYS A 106 6.67 5.79 -3.04
CA CYS A 106 5.59 6.62 -3.56
C CYS A 106 4.73 7.22 -2.42
N TRP A 107 4.10 6.39 -1.60
CA TRP A 107 3.11 6.86 -0.62
C TRP A 107 3.70 7.53 0.60
N MET A 108 4.54 6.83 1.37
CA MET A 108 5.12 7.40 2.58
C MET A 108 5.85 8.73 2.31
N PRO A 109 6.70 8.86 1.27
CA PRO A 109 7.32 10.14 0.96
C PRO A 109 6.31 11.23 0.61
N LEU A 110 5.25 10.91 -0.14
CA LEU A 110 4.18 11.86 -0.42
C LEU A 110 3.47 12.32 0.86
N LEU A 111 3.16 11.41 1.77
CA LEU A 111 2.54 11.74 3.05
C LEU A 111 3.46 12.58 3.95
N GLU A 112 4.76 12.28 3.95
CA GLU A 112 5.77 13.07 4.67
C GLU A 112 5.83 14.49 4.11
N GLY A 113 5.80 14.63 2.79
CA GLY A 113 5.75 15.94 2.13
C GLY A 113 4.54 16.77 2.54
N ILE A 114 3.37 16.14 2.65
CA ILE A 114 2.16 16.78 3.19
C ILE A 114 2.40 17.19 4.65
N GLY A 115 2.82 16.25 5.49
CA GLY A 115 3.05 16.43 6.92
C GLY A 115 4.05 17.54 7.26
N GLU A 116 5.14 17.68 6.49
CA GLU A 116 6.14 18.73 6.69
C GLU A 116 5.54 20.16 6.57
N VAL A 117 4.61 20.33 5.63
CA VAL A 117 3.94 21.62 5.36
C VAL A 117 2.85 21.87 6.40
N THR A 118 2.02 20.86 6.69
CA THR A 118 0.90 20.97 7.61
C THR A 118 1.32 20.89 9.08
N LYS A 119 2.56 20.50 9.39
CA LYS A 119 3.07 20.25 10.75
C LYS A 119 2.42 19.04 11.41
N ALA A 120 2.42 17.92 10.70
CA ALA A 120 2.04 16.61 11.22
C ALA A 120 3.01 15.52 10.74
N THR A 121 3.04 14.38 11.40
CA THR A 121 3.90 13.24 11.07
C THR A 121 3.04 12.06 10.60
N PRO A 122 3.22 11.53 9.38
CA PRO A 122 2.49 10.35 8.94
C PRO A 122 3.02 9.07 9.59
N VAL A 123 2.12 8.15 9.89
CA VAL A 123 2.40 6.82 10.44
C VAL A 123 1.60 5.79 9.64
N ALA A 124 2.27 4.76 9.12
CA ALA A 124 1.60 3.62 8.48
C ALA A 124 1.26 2.54 9.53
N GLU A 125 0.02 2.55 10.03
CA GLU A 125 -0.51 1.59 11.02
C GLU A 125 -0.85 0.23 10.38
N SER A 126 -1.18 0.25 9.09
CA SER A 126 -1.15 -0.94 8.25
C SER A 126 -1.02 -0.55 6.80
N SER A 127 -0.35 -1.39 6.02
CA SER A 127 -0.14 -1.11 4.60
C SER A 127 -0.59 -2.25 3.73
N LEU A 128 -0.86 -1.93 2.47
CA LEU A 128 -1.24 -2.91 1.45
C LEU A 128 -0.14 -3.98 1.30
N ARG A 129 1.13 -3.61 1.52
CA ARG A 129 2.28 -4.52 1.57
C ARG A 129 2.22 -5.46 2.77
N LEU A 130 1.96 -4.94 3.97
CA LEU A 130 1.87 -5.78 5.18
C LEU A 130 0.73 -6.80 5.05
N ILE A 131 -0.41 -6.37 4.49
CA ILE A 131 -1.56 -7.25 4.20
C ILE A 131 -1.18 -8.31 3.16
N HIS A 132 -0.48 -7.94 2.09
CA HIS A 132 0.00 -8.89 1.09
C HIS A 132 0.99 -9.92 1.67
N ILE A 133 1.94 -9.49 2.51
CA ILE A 133 2.88 -10.39 3.19
C ILE A 133 2.13 -11.37 4.09
N GLU A 134 1.14 -10.88 4.84
CA GLU A 134 0.36 -11.70 5.76
C GLU A 134 -0.47 -12.75 5.00
N ASN A 135 -1.18 -12.34 3.95
CA ASN A 135 -1.92 -13.25 3.08
C ASN A 135 -1.00 -14.30 2.44
N THR A 136 0.15 -13.88 1.91
CA THR A 136 1.12 -14.81 1.30
C THR A 136 1.66 -15.82 2.31
N LYS A 137 1.93 -15.40 3.55
CA LYS A 137 2.36 -16.30 4.63
C LYS A 137 1.26 -17.30 5.00
N ILE A 138 0.00 -16.89 5.01
CA ILE A 138 -1.14 -17.77 5.30
C ILE A 138 -1.30 -18.80 4.19
N GLU A 139 -1.30 -18.37 2.92
CA GLU A 139 -1.42 -19.27 1.77
C GLU A 139 -0.26 -20.28 1.69
N TYR A 140 0.98 -19.84 1.96
CA TYR A 140 2.11 -20.76 2.07
C TYR A 140 1.92 -21.83 3.15
N LYS A 141 1.36 -21.46 4.31
CA LYS A 141 1.07 -22.43 5.39
C LYS A 141 -0.04 -23.41 4.99
N LYS A 142 -1.06 -22.96 4.26
CA LYS A 142 -2.12 -23.84 3.73
C LYS A 142 -1.57 -24.85 2.75
N GLU A 143 -0.72 -24.41 1.82
CA GLU A 143 -0.08 -25.27 0.83
C GLU A 143 0.83 -26.31 1.49
N LYS A 144 1.60 -25.89 2.49
CA LYS A 144 2.44 -26.81 3.29
C LYS A 144 1.59 -27.85 4.04
N ALA A 145 0.46 -27.44 4.62
CA ALA A 145 -0.46 -28.35 5.31
C ALA A 145 -1.10 -29.35 4.33
N ARG A 146 -1.46 -28.90 3.11
CA ARG A 146 -1.96 -29.76 2.03
C ARG A 146 -0.91 -30.80 1.64
N THR A 147 0.32 -30.35 1.40
CA THR A 147 1.45 -31.24 1.03
C THR A 147 1.72 -32.28 2.13
N ALA A 148 1.63 -31.91 3.41
CA ALA A 148 1.80 -32.85 4.53
C ALA A 148 0.68 -33.91 4.56
N LEU A 149 -0.56 -33.51 4.30
CA LEU A 149 -1.69 -34.45 4.19
C LEU A 149 -1.49 -35.44 3.03
N GLU A 150 -1.09 -34.93 1.85
CA GLU A 150 -0.84 -35.74 0.65
C GLU A 150 0.31 -36.76 0.86
N ARG A 151 1.30 -36.41 1.68
CA ARG A 151 2.42 -37.30 2.05
C ARG A 151 2.07 -38.30 3.16
N GLY A 152 0.92 -38.14 3.81
CA GLY A 152 0.53 -38.93 4.98
C GLY A 152 1.23 -38.50 6.28
N ASP A 153 1.91 -37.34 6.27
CA ASP A 153 2.58 -36.76 7.44
C ASP A 153 1.59 -36.09 8.42
N SER A 154 0.33 -35.92 8.02
CA SER A 154 -0.75 -35.38 8.87
C SER A 154 -2.07 -36.12 8.64
N THR A 155 -2.93 -36.12 9.65
CA THR A 155 -4.28 -36.67 9.54
C THR A 155 -5.24 -35.64 8.92
N LYS A 156 -6.34 -36.12 8.32
CA LYS A 156 -7.40 -35.27 7.77
C LYS A 156 -7.97 -34.31 8.83
N ALA A 157 -8.15 -34.78 10.07
CA ALA A 157 -8.68 -33.97 11.17
C ALA A 157 -7.71 -32.86 11.60
N GLU A 158 -6.39 -33.14 11.62
CA GLU A 158 -5.37 -32.13 11.92
C GLU A 158 -5.27 -31.08 10.80
N TYR A 159 -5.34 -31.53 9.55
CA TYR A 159 -5.41 -30.63 8.38
C TYR A 159 -6.62 -29.70 8.45
N GLU A 160 -7.83 -30.23 8.65
CA GLU A 160 -9.07 -29.45 8.72
C GLU A 160 -9.03 -28.43 9.88
N LYS A 161 -8.50 -28.81 11.04
CA LYS A 161 -8.31 -27.90 12.17
C LYS A 161 -7.32 -26.78 11.82
N GLN A 162 -6.20 -27.12 11.18
CA GLN A 162 -5.18 -26.15 10.80
C GLN A 162 -5.69 -25.15 9.74
N ILE A 163 -6.40 -25.64 8.73
CA ILE A 163 -7.04 -24.78 7.71
C ILE A 163 -8.08 -23.86 8.34
N GLY A 164 -8.95 -24.37 9.23
CA GLY A 164 -9.96 -23.56 9.89
C GLY A 164 -9.39 -22.41 10.74
N VAL A 165 -8.20 -22.60 11.35
CA VAL A 165 -7.49 -21.51 12.05
C VAL A 165 -6.89 -20.50 11.08
N LEU A 166 -6.30 -20.97 9.98
CA LEU A 166 -5.69 -20.13 8.96
C LEU A 166 -6.75 -19.27 8.23
N ASP A 167 -7.92 -19.84 7.94
CA ASP A 167 -9.04 -19.11 7.32
C ASP A 167 -9.60 -18.04 8.24
N LYS A 168 -9.81 -18.34 9.53
CA LYS A 168 -10.22 -17.33 10.52
C LYS A 168 -9.21 -16.19 10.64
N THR A 169 -7.91 -16.53 10.59
CA THR A 169 -6.85 -15.53 10.62
C THR A 169 -6.93 -14.62 9.41
N LEU A 170 -7.13 -15.18 8.21
CA LEU A 170 -7.29 -14.44 6.96
C LEU A 170 -8.55 -13.57 6.96
N GLU A 171 -9.66 -14.06 7.51
CA GLU A 171 -10.90 -13.30 7.65
C GLU A 171 -10.74 -12.09 8.58
N SER A 172 -9.95 -12.24 9.65
CA SER A 172 -9.65 -11.21 10.64
C SER A 172 -8.52 -10.26 10.26
N ALA A 173 -7.73 -10.59 9.23
CA ALA A 173 -6.62 -9.76 8.77
C ALA A 173 -7.15 -8.39 8.32
N LYS A 174 -6.39 -7.32 8.61
CA LYS A 174 -6.76 -5.97 8.15
C LYS A 174 -6.90 -6.02 6.62
N LYS A 175 -8.04 -5.54 6.10
CA LYS A 175 -8.34 -5.57 4.66
C LYS A 175 -8.07 -4.24 3.96
N TYR A 176 -7.57 -3.25 4.70
CA TYR A 176 -7.40 -1.89 4.23
C TYR A 176 -6.06 -1.30 4.68
N GLY A 177 -5.47 -0.45 3.85
CA GLY A 177 -4.37 0.41 4.26
C GLY A 177 -4.87 1.40 5.31
N HIS A 178 -4.06 1.69 6.32
CA HIS A 178 -4.38 2.64 7.39
C HIS A 178 -3.16 3.52 7.64
N TYR A 179 -3.32 4.79 7.32
CA TYR A 179 -2.34 5.83 7.58
C TYR A 179 -2.92 6.80 8.61
N ARG A 180 -2.13 7.21 9.59
CA ARG A 180 -2.52 8.18 10.62
C ARG A 180 -1.56 9.36 10.60
N PHE A 181 -2.04 10.56 10.90
CA PHE A 181 -1.19 11.70 11.17
C PHE A 181 -1.14 12.04 12.66
N GLU A 182 0.03 12.44 13.14
CA GLU A 182 0.31 12.87 14.53
C GLU A 182 0.81 14.31 14.61
#